data_AF-A0A0R3VV03-F1
#
_entry.id   AF-A0A0R3VV03-F1
#
_cell.length_a   1.000
_cell.length_b   1.000
_cell.length_c   1.000
_cell.angle_alpha   90.00
_cell.angle_beta   90.00
_cell.angle_gamma   90.00
#
_symmetry.space_group_name_H-M   'P 1'
#
loop_
_entity.id
_entity.type
_entity.pdbx_description
1 polymer ?
#
loop_
_entity_poly.entity_id
_entity_poly.type
_entity_poly.pdbx_seq_one_letter_code
_entity_poly.pdbx_strand_id
1 'polypeptide(L)'
;MAEEYEGADFESEEEAFEEVIEDEAENNADNVTYVTSGEPPRTQPGMSMPPAGPVEKSKRITTPYLTKYERARVLGARALQLSMSAPVMVELSGERDPLKIAEKELRANKIPVIIRRYLPDGSFEDWNLDELILVD
;
A
#
# COMPACT_ATOMS: atom_id res chain seq x y z
N MET A 1 27.57 56.44 -29.55
CA MET A 1 26.12 56.30 -29.39
C MET A 1 25.91 54.96 -28.72
N ALA A 2 25.57 55.00 -27.44
CA ALA A 2 25.29 53.83 -26.63
C ALA A 2 24.04 53.15 -27.17
N GLU A 3 24.05 51.82 -27.25
CA GLU A 3 22.99 51.01 -26.65
C GLU A 3 23.65 49.86 -25.90
N GLU A 4 23.54 50.00 -24.59
CA GLU A 4 23.99 49.16 -23.51
C GLU A 4 22.93 48.06 -23.36
N TYR A 5 23.26 46.83 -23.75
CA TYR A 5 22.46 45.68 -23.38
C TYR A 5 23.12 45.10 -22.13
N GLU A 6 22.53 45.40 -20.97
CA GLU A 6 22.88 44.80 -19.69
C GLU A 6 22.85 43.27 -19.85
N GLY A 7 24.04 42.68 -19.87
CA GLY A 7 24.20 41.26 -19.57
C GLY A 7 23.75 41.11 -18.13
N ALA A 8 22.55 40.59 -17.93
CA ALA A 8 22.14 40.10 -16.62
C ALA A 8 23.16 39.04 -16.21
N ASP A 9 23.92 39.35 -15.16
CA ASP A 9 24.73 38.43 -14.40
C ASP A 9 23.88 37.18 -14.10
N PHE A 10 24.07 36.13 -14.91
CA PHE A 10 23.76 34.79 -14.45
C PHE A 10 25.01 34.36 -13.70
N GLU A 11 25.08 34.78 -12.44
CA GLU A 11 25.98 34.17 -11.47
C GLU A 11 25.79 32.66 -11.61
N SER A 12 26.81 31.99 -12.15
CA SER A 12 26.91 30.54 -12.04
C SER A 12 27.19 30.28 -10.57
N GLU A 13 26.15 30.27 -9.77
CA GLU A 13 26.15 29.49 -8.54
C GLU A 13 26.36 28.06 -9.02
N GLU A 14 27.61 27.60 -9.02
CA GLU A 14 27.89 26.20 -8.80
C GLU A 14 27.22 25.88 -7.47
N GLU A 15 25.93 25.51 -7.52
CA GLU A 15 25.31 24.75 -6.46
C GLU A 15 26.14 23.47 -6.37
N ALA A 16 27.10 23.50 -5.44
CA ALA A 16 27.79 22.34 -4.96
C ALA A 16 26.69 21.32 -4.65
N PHE A 17 26.60 20.30 -5.50
CA PHE A 17 25.70 19.19 -5.33
C PHE A 17 26.03 18.62 -3.94
N GLU A 18 25.21 18.96 -2.94
CA GLU A 18 25.36 18.41 -1.60
C GLU A 18 25.32 16.89 -1.78
N GLU A 19 26.45 16.27 -1.46
CA GLU A 19 26.59 14.83 -1.40
C GLU A 19 25.54 14.35 -0.40
N VAL A 20 24.42 13.83 -0.92
CA VAL A 20 23.33 13.33 -0.08
C VAL A 20 23.90 12.14 0.67
N ILE A 21 24.23 12.36 1.94
CA ILE A 21 24.77 11.37 2.85
C ILE A 21 23.80 10.17 2.85
N GLU A 22 24.22 9.06 2.23
CA GLU A 22 23.53 7.78 2.24
C GLU A 22 23.65 7.13 3.63
N ASP A 23 23.20 7.77 4.72
CA ASP A 23 23.36 7.17 6.06
C ASP A 23 22.30 7.61 7.09
N GLU A 24 21.05 7.89 6.70
CA GLU A 24 19.94 8.02 7.69
C GLU A 24 18.61 7.36 7.27
N ALA A 25 18.65 6.29 6.48
CA ALA A 25 17.48 5.45 6.21
C ALA A 25 17.33 4.26 7.19
N GLU A 26 18.08 4.22 8.30
CA GLU A 26 18.01 3.08 9.24
C GLU A 26 17.07 3.25 10.44
N ASN A 27 16.46 4.42 10.69
CA ASN A 27 15.71 4.62 11.95
C ASN A 27 14.28 5.17 11.82
N ASN A 28 13.61 4.98 10.68
CA ASN A 28 12.15 5.15 10.60
C ASN A 28 11.42 3.88 10.14
N ALA A 29 11.90 2.73 10.62
CA ALA A 29 11.27 1.43 10.42
C ALA A 29 10.06 1.19 11.34
N ASP A 30 9.71 2.13 12.22
CA ASP A 30 8.80 1.89 13.34
C ASP A 30 7.30 2.08 13.03
N ASN A 31 6.89 2.34 11.78
CA ASN A 31 5.46 2.30 11.42
C ASN A 31 5.14 1.84 9.99
N VAL A 32 5.90 0.87 9.46
CA VAL A 32 5.41 0.11 8.32
C VAL A 32 5.47 -1.37 8.66
N THR A 33 4.39 -1.89 9.26
CA THR A 33 4.21 -3.33 9.43
C THR A 33 3.90 -3.96 8.08
N TYR A 34 4.95 -4.40 7.38
CA TYR A 34 4.80 -5.35 6.27
C TYR A 34 4.38 -6.69 6.86
N VAL A 35 3.06 -6.93 6.92
CA VAL A 35 2.53 -8.27 7.21
C VAL A 35 2.84 -9.15 5.99
N THR A 36 3.98 -9.82 6.03
CA THR A 36 4.26 -10.96 5.17
C THR A 36 3.33 -12.10 5.59
N SER A 37 2.92 -12.97 4.68
CA SER A 37 1.89 -14.00 4.91
C SER A 37 2.31 -15.14 5.87
N GLY A 38 3.24 -14.90 6.79
CA GLY A 38 3.74 -15.90 7.74
C GLY A 38 4.32 -15.37 9.05
N GLU A 39 4.55 -14.06 9.22
CA GLU A 39 5.10 -13.53 10.46
C GLU A 39 4.04 -12.85 11.33
N PRO A 40 3.89 -13.27 12.61
CA PRO A 40 3.11 -12.49 13.57
C PRO A 40 3.77 -11.11 13.76
N PRO A 41 2.98 -10.06 14.08
CA PRO A 41 3.54 -8.74 14.35
C PRO A 41 4.64 -8.84 15.41
N ARG A 42 5.80 -8.21 15.16
CA ARG A 42 6.92 -8.16 16.11
C ARG A 42 6.42 -7.57 17.43
N THR A 43 6.17 -8.44 18.42
CA THR A 43 5.89 -8.03 19.80
C THR A 43 7.15 -7.41 20.38
N GLN A 44 7.12 -6.12 20.69
CA GLN A 44 8.17 -5.49 21.49
C GLN A 44 8.24 -6.21 22.86
N PRO A 45 9.44 -6.56 23.36
CA PRO A 45 9.58 -7.24 24.65
C PRO A 45 9.15 -6.30 25.79
N GLY A 46 8.02 -6.61 26.44
CA GLY A 46 7.52 -5.85 27.61
C GLY A 46 5.99 -5.69 27.68
N MET A 47 5.27 -5.91 26.57
CA MET A 47 3.80 -5.88 26.56
C MET A 47 3.25 -7.30 26.72
N SER A 48 2.91 -7.66 27.96
CA SER A 48 2.15 -8.88 28.27
C SER A 48 0.67 -8.69 27.95
N MET A 49 0.36 -8.56 26.66
CA MET A 49 -0.98 -8.88 26.19
C MET A 49 -0.92 -10.27 25.56
N PRO A 50 -1.75 -11.24 25.97
CA PRO A 50 -1.94 -12.42 25.13
C PRO A 50 -2.32 -11.90 23.73
N PRO A 51 -1.81 -12.50 22.63
CA PRO A 51 -2.21 -12.08 21.30
C PRO A 51 -3.73 -12.23 21.24
N ALA A 52 -4.44 -11.11 21.23
CA ALA A 52 -5.88 -11.18 21.13
C ALA A 52 -6.16 -11.82 19.77
N GLY A 53 -6.93 -12.91 19.80
CA GLY A 53 -7.05 -13.82 18.68
C GLY A 53 -7.92 -13.26 17.55
N PRO A 54 -8.30 -14.13 16.59
CA PRO A 54 -9.28 -13.76 15.58
C PRO A 54 -10.62 -13.40 16.22
N VAL A 55 -11.20 -12.28 15.81
CA VAL A 55 -12.57 -11.87 16.19
C VAL A 55 -13.57 -12.64 15.32
N GLU A 56 -14.58 -13.24 15.96
CA GLU A 56 -15.67 -13.94 15.27
C GLU A 56 -16.43 -13.00 14.30
N LYS A 57 -16.91 -13.53 13.17
CA LYS A 57 -17.59 -12.73 12.14
C LYS A 57 -18.75 -11.88 12.66
N SER A 58 -19.55 -12.42 13.59
CA SER A 58 -20.70 -11.75 14.18
C SER A 58 -20.35 -10.63 15.17
N LYS A 59 -19.09 -10.56 15.62
CA LYS A 59 -18.60 -9.61 16.62
C LYS A 59 -17.68 -8.54 16.02
N ARG A 60 -17.54 -8.49 14.69
CA ARG A 60 -16.74 -7.47 14.01
C ARG A 60 -17.34 -6.08 14.21
N ILE A 61 -16.48 -5.12 14.49
CA ILE A 61 -16.86 -3.72 14.74
C ILE A 61 -16.31 -2.77 13.67
N THR A 62 -15.34 -3.20 12.86
CA THR A 62 -14.78 -2.32 11.83
C THR A 62 -15.75 -2.10 10.66
N THR A 63 -15.48 -1.04 9.89
CA THR A 63 -16.35 -0.57 8.80
C THR A 63 -16.57 -1.63 7.71
N PRO A 64 -17.79 -1.82 7.18
CA PRO A 64 -18.02 -2.75 6.05
C PRO A 64 -17.50 -2.20 4.72
N TYR A 65 -16.95 -0.99 4.69
CA TYR A 65 -16.42 -0.36 3.49
C TYR A 65 -14.94 -0.68 3.28
N LEU A 66 -14.56 -0.85 2.01
CA LEU A 66 -13.15 -0.96 1.63
C LEU A 66 -12.50 0.43 1.77
N THR A 67 -11.47 0.53 2.61
CA THR A 67 -10.79 1.81 2.81
C THR A 67 -9.91 2.14 1.59
N LYS A 68 -9.63 3.43 1.37
CA LYS A 68 -8.73 3.88 0.29
C LYS A 68 -7.33 3.23 0.37
N TYR A 69 -6.85 2.96 1.57
CA TYR A 69 -5.54 2.33 1.81
C TYR A 69 -5.54 0.85 1.43
N GLU A 70 -6.59 0.14 1.82
CA GLU A 70 -6.79 -1.26 1.44
C GLU A 70 -6.95 -1.41 -0.08
N ARG A 71 -7.79 -0.56 -0.69
CA ARG A 71 -7.98 -0.53 -2.15
C ARG A 71 -6.65 -0.34 -2.89
N ALA A 72 -5.86 0.65 -2.48
CA ALA A 72 -4.55 0.90 -3.09
C ALA A 72 -3.61 -0.32 -2.96
N ARG A 73 -3.57 -0.94 -1.77
CA ARG A 73 -2.72 -2.10 -1.51
C ARG A 73 -3.15 -3.34 -2.28
N VAL A 74 -4.45 -3.61 -2.34
CA VAL A 74 -5.04 -4.72 -3.12
C VAL A 74 -4.74 -4.56 -4.61
N LEU A 75 -4.97 -3.36 -5.17
CA LEU A 75 -4.66 -3.09 -6.58
C LEU A 75 -3.16 -3.22 -6.87
N GLY A 76 -2.30 -2.68 -6.01
CA GLY A 76 -0.85 -2.79 -6.18
C GLY A 76 -0.35 -4.24 -6.13
N ALA A 77 -0.77 -4.99 -5.11
CA ALA A 77 -0.40 -6.40 -4.97
C ALA A 77 -0.92 -7.25 -6.14
N ARG A 78 -2.16 -7.00 -6.58
CA ARG A 78 -2.75 -7.75 -7.70
C ARG A 78 -2.11 -7.40 -9.03
N ALA A 79 -1.84 -6.12 -9.30
CA ALA A 79 -1.13 -5.69 -10.50
C ALA A 79 0.29 -6.28 -10.56
N LEU A 80 0.98 -6.40 -9.43
CA LEU A 80 2.28 -7.07 -9.34
C LEU A 80 2.17 -8.55 -9.71
N GLN A 81 1.20 -9.27 -9.14
CA GLN A 81 0.95 -10.69 -9.49
C GLN A 81 0.69 -10.87 -10.98
N LEU A 82 -0.15 -10.01 -11.58
CA LEU A 82 -0.45 -10.03 -13.01
C LEU A 82 0.79 -9.76 -13.87
N SER A 83 1.65 -8.84 -13.44
CA SER A 83 2.94 -8.57 -14.10
C SER A 83 3.86 -9.79 -14.09
N MET A 84 3.76 -10.61 -13.05
CA MET A 84 4.46 -11.90 -12.93
C MET A 84 3.71 -13.06 -13.64
N SER A 85 2.84 -12.74 -14.59
CA SER A 85 2.05 -13.71 -15.38
C SER A 85 1.16 -14.63 -14.54
N ALA A 86 0.67 -14.15 -13.39
CA ALA A 86 -0.35 -14.87 -12.62
C ALA A 86 -1.68 -14.99 -13.41
N PRO A 87 -2.50 -16.01 -13.11
CA PRO A 87 -3.78 -16.20 -13.79
C PRO A 87 -4.74 -15.01 -13.60
N VAL A 88 -5.35 -14.57 -14.71
CA VAL A 88 -6.39 -13.53 -14.75
C VAL A 88 -7.76 -14.18 -14.47
N MET A 89 -8.57 -13.52 -13.63
CA MET A 89 -9.87 -14.02 -13.16
C MET A 89 -11.07 -13.42 -13.91
N VAL A 90 -10.83 -12.50 -14.85
CA VAL A 90 -11.84 -11.83 -15.69
C VAL A 90 -11.46 -11.91 -17.17
N GLU A 91 -12.47 -11.76 -18.03
CA GLU A 91 -12.25 -11.70 -19.47
C GLU A 91 -11.55 -10.39 -19.87
N LEU A 92 -10.53 -10.50 -20.71
CA LEU A 92 -9.79 -9.37 -21.26
C LEU A 92 -10.48 -8.87 -22.53
N SER A 93 -10.77 -7.58 -22.59
CA SER A 93 -11.31 -6.84 -23.75
C SER A 93 -10.25 -5.96 -24.42
N GLY A 94 -8.99 -6.42 -24.42
CA GLY A 94 -7.85 -5.70 -25.01
C GLY A 94 -7.01 -4.90 -24.02
N GLU A 95 -7.28 -5.01 -22.71
CA GLU A 95 -6.42 -4.44 -21.67
C GLU A 95 -5.06 -5.17 -21.65
N ARG A 96 -3.98 -4.41 -21.70
CA ARG A 96 -2.60 -4.91 -21.58
C ARG A 96 -1.90 -4.44 -20.30
N ASP A 97 -2.43 -3.40 -19.68
CA ASP A 97 -1.89 -2.81 -18.46
C ASP A 97 -2.34 -3.64 -17.24
N PRO A 98 -1.40 -4.22 -16.46
CA PRO A 98 -1.71 -5.00 -15.27
C PRO A 98 -2.58 -4.25 -14.27
N LEU A 99 -2.41 -2.93 -14.12
CA LEU A 99 -3.20 -2.13 -13.19
C LEU A 99 -4.66 -2.07 -13.64
N LYS A 100 -4.91 -1.82 -14.94
CA LYS A 100 -6.28 -1.81 -15.49
C LYS A 100 -6.97 -3.15 -15.38
N ILE A 101 -6.22 -4.24 -15.55
CA ILE A 101 -6.74 -5.60 -15.36
C ILE A 101 -7.10 -5.83 -13.88
N ALA A 102 -6.23 -5.44 -12.95
CA ALA A 102 -6.52 -5.54 -11.51
C ALA A 102 -7.74 -4.70 -11.10
N GLU A 103 -7.90 -3.48 -11.64
CA GLU A 103 -9.10 -2.68 -11.41
C GLU A 103 -10.37 -3.36 -11.92
N LYS A 104 -10.30 -4.02 -13.09
CA LYS A 104 -11.42 -4.77 -13.67
C LYS A 104 -11.78 -5.98 -12.79
N GLU A 105 -10.79 -6.70 -12.28
CA GLU A 105 -11.00 -7.78 -11.33
C GLU A 105 -11.59 -7.31 -9.99
N LEU A 106 -11.15 -6.15 -9.50
CA LEU A 106 -11.68 -5.56 -8.28
C LEU A 106 -13.16 -5.19 -8.45
N ARG A 107 -13.53 -4.50 -9.55
CA ARG A 107 -14.93 -4.16 -9.84
C ARG A 107 -15.82 -5.38 -10.04
N ALA A 108 -15.25 -6.49 -10.50
CA ALA A 108 -15.96 -7.77 -10.66
C ALA A 108 -15.99 -8.62 -9.38
N ASN A 109 -15.41 -8.16 -8.26
CA ASN A 109 -15.21 -8.93 -7.03
C ASN A 109 -14.57 -10.30 -7.26
N LYS A 110 -13.53 -10.35 -8.10
CA LYS A 110 -12.84 -11.60 -8.51
C LYS A 110 -11.42 -11.76 -7.95
N ILE A 111 -10.93 -10.81 -7.17
CA ILE A 111 -9.59 -10.90 -6.55
C ILE A 111 -9.68 -11.78 -5.29
N PRO A 112 -8.99 -12.94 -5.23
CA PRO A 112 -9.11 -13.87 -4.11
C PRO A 112 -8.18 -13.48 -2.94
N VAL A 113 -8.53 -12.42 -2.21
CA VAL A 113 -7.74 -11.94 -1.06
C VAL A 113 -8.61 -11.68 0.17
N ILE A 114 -7.98 -11.84 1.34
CA ILE A 114 -8.56 -11.54 2.65
C ILE A 114 -7.76 -10.38 3.26
N ILE A 115 -8.46 -9.40 3.80
CA ILE A 115 -7.91 -8.25 4.49
C ILE A 115 -7.98 -8.52 5.99
N ARG A 116 -6.80 -8.59 6.63
CA ARG A 116 -6.70 -8.67 8.09
C ARG A 116 -6.56 -7.28 8.68
N ARG A 117 -7.56 -6.84 9.46
CA ARG A 117 -7.55 -5.56 10.19
C ARG A 117 -7.16 -5.80 11.63
N TYR A 118 -6.03 -5.25 12.05
CA TYR A 118 -5.59 -5.32 13.44
C TYR A 118 -6.22 -4.19 14.26
N LEU A 119 -6.66 -4.54 15.47
CA LEU A 119 -7.18 -3.64 16.47
C LEU A 119 -6.08 -3.25 17.48
N PRO A 120 -6.22 -2.13 18.21
CA PRO A 120 -5.20 -1.66 19.14
C PRO A 120 -4.88 -2.62 20.30
N ASP A 121 -5.83 -3.51 20.63
CA ASP A 121 -5.67 -4.55 21.66
C ASP A 121 -4.90 -5.79 21.14
N GLY A 122 -4.48 -5.77 19.87
CA GLY A 122 -3.79 -6.86 19.19
C GLY A 122 -4.72 -7.87 18.52
N SER A 123 -6.04 -7.76 18.71
CA SER A 123 -7.01 -8.64 18.05
C SER A 123 -7.13 -8.29 16.58
N PHE A 124 -7.72 -9.18 15.77
CA PHE A 124 -7.88 -8.90 14.36
C PHE A 124 -9.17 -9.43 13.76
N GLU A 125 -9.65 -8.73 12.74
CA GLU A 125 -10.81 -9.09 11.95
C GLU A 125 -10.38 -9.45 10.52
N ASP A 126 -10.73 -10.66 10.07
CA ASP A 126 -10.43 -11.14 8.71
C ASP A 126 -11.60 -10.89 7.76
N TRP A 127 -11.52 -9.85 6.93
CA TRP A 127 -12.54 -9.49 5.96
C TRP A 127 -12.24 -10.08 4.57
N ASN A 128 -13.18 -10.81 4.00
CA ASN A 128 -13.05 -11.21 2.60
C ASN A 128 -13.23 -9.97 1.71
N LEU A 129 -12.41 -9.80 0.67
CA LEU A 129 -12.52 -8.62 -0.19
C LEU A 129 -13.88 -8.52 -0.89
N ASP A 130 -14.48 -9.65 -1.25
CA ASP A 130 -15.78 -9.73 -1.92
C ASP A 130 -16.97 -9.31 -1.04
N GLU A 131 -16.78 -9.28 0.29
CA GLU A 131 -17.81 -8.87 1.25
C GLU A 131 -17.74 -7.37 1.60
N LEU A 132 -16.68 -6.67 1.18
CA LEU A 132 -16.49 -5.25 1.43
C LEU A 132 -17.17 -4.36 0.38
N ILE A 133 -17.75 -3.27 0.85
CA ILE A 133 -18.44 -2.30 -0.01
C ILE A 133 -17.41 -1.34 -0.63
N LEU A 134 -17.37 -1.31 -1.95
CA LEU A 134 -16.56 -0.35 -2.72
C LEU A 134 -17.28 1.00 -2.73
N VAL A 135 -16.55 2.07 -2.41
CA VAL A 135 -17.00 3.45 -2.57
C VAL A 135 -16.21 4.05 -3.73
N ASP A 136 -16.92 4.45 -4.77
CA ASP A 136 -16.36 5.12 -5.95
C ASP A 136 -16.08 6.61 -5.69
#